data_AF-A0AAN9VI37-F1
#
_entry.id   AF-A0AAN9VI37-F1
#
_cell.length_a   1.000
_cell.length_b   1.000
_cell.length_c   1.000
_cell.angle_alpha   90.00
_cell.angle_beta   90.00
_cell.angle_gamma   90.00
#
_symmetry.space_group_name_H-M   'P 1'
#
loop_
_entity.id
_entity.type
_entity.pdbx_description
1 polymer ?
#
loop_
_entity_poly.entity_id
_entity_poly.type
_entity_poly.pdbx_seq_one_letter_code
_entity_poly.pdbx_strand_id
1 'polypeptide(L)'
;MIFRFRRRVIAAVLCLAAAVSAGVVAPATTLVRTPSLDSAVIQSDRVGGNFAYSTVEGHAYAAVSPVVQNVVQPVGVSYTAHQVPVGVAYSAPVAAYAAPIAAYAAPAAVAAYGAPVAKIHV
;
A
#
# COMPACT_ATOMS: atom_id res chain seq x y z
N MET A 1 -31.53 46.36 11.56
CA MET A 1 -31.83 45.14 12.38
C MET A 1 -31.77 43.84 11.56
N ILE A 2 -32.24 43.81 10.31
CA ILE A 2 -32.37 42.60 9.48
C ILE A 2 -31.03 41.91 9.09
N PHE A 3 -29.95 42.68 8.87
CA PHE A 3 -28.63 42.14 8.53
C PHE A 3 -27.95 41.38 9.68
N ARG A 4 -28.19 41.78 10.94
CA ARG A 4 -27.65 41.08 12.11
C ARG A 4 -28.36 39.76 12.38
N PHE A 5 -29.65 39.66 12.02
CA PHE A 5 -30.40 38.41 12.11
C PHE A 5 -29.90 37.39 11.08
N ARG A 6 -29.72 37.81 9.82
CA ARG A 6 -29.22 36.92 8.75
C ARG A 6 -27.81 36.40 9.02
N ARG A 7 -26.89 37.23 9.54
CA ARG A 7 -25.52 36.78 9.90
C ARG A 7 -25.50 35.75 11.02
N ARG A 8 -26.37 35.88 12.03
CA ARG A 8 -26.46 34.92 13.15
C ARG A 8 -27.03 33.58 12.69
N VAL A 9 -28.02 33.61 11.80
CA VAL A 9 -28.59 32.39 11.19
C VAL A 9 -27.54 31.65 10.36
N ILE A 10 -26.80 32.36 9.51
CA ILE A 10 -25.73 31.76 8.70
C ILE A 10 -24.63 31.15 9.59
N ALA A 11 -24.20 31.85 10.64
CA ALA A 11 -23.21 31.33 11.59
C ALA A 11 -23.70 30.06 12.31
N ALA A 12 -24.97 30.02 12.73
CA ALA A 12 -25.55 28.85 13.36
C ALA A 12 -25.60 27.63 12.42
N VAL A 13 -25.97 27.83 11.14
CA VAL A 13 -25.99 26.77 10.13
C VAL A 13 -24.59 26.23 9.85
N LEU A 14 -23.59 27.10 9.72
CA LEU A 14 -22.19 26.69 9.52
C LEU A 14 -21.64 25.93 10.73
N CYS A 15 -21.97 26.37 11.94
CA CYS A 15 -21.54 25.71 13.17
C CYS A 15 -22.15 24.29 13.27
N LEU A 16 -23.42 24.13 12.87
CA LEU A 16 -24.09 22.84 12.83
C LEU A 16 -23.49 21.91 11.76
N ALA A 17 -23.21 22.43 10.56
CA ALA A 17 -22.57 21.66 9.49
C ALA A 17 -21.18 21.16 9.90
N ALA A 18 -20.39 22.00 10.58
CA ALA A 18 -19.09 21.62 11.12
C ALA A 18 -19.22 20.49 12.17
N ALA A 19 -20.17 20.60 13.10
CA ALA A 19 -20.41 19.57 14.13
C ALA A 19 -20.83 18.22 13.52
N VAL A 20 -21.66 18.23 12.47
CA VAL A 20 -22.03 17.02 11.70
C VAL A 20 -20.81 16.41 11.03
N SER A 21 -19.99 17.21 10.34
CA SER A 21 -18.80 16.70 9.64
C SER A 21 -17.73 16.14 10.59
N ALA A 22 -17.66 16.66 11.81
CA ALA A 22 -16.74 16.21 12.85
C ALA A 22 -17.28 14.99 13.64
N GLY A 23 -18.45 14.46 13.29
CA GLY A 23 -19.05 13.30 13.98
C GLY A 23 -19.45 13.59 15.43
N VAL A 24 -19.58 14.86 15.81
CA VAL A 24 -19.96 15.28 17.18
C VAL A 24 -21.47 15.16 17.39
N VAL A 25 -22.24 15.00 16.30
CA VAL A 25 -23.66 14.67 16.37
C VAL A 25 -23.82 13.17 16.58
N ALA A 26 -24.39 12.80 17.73
CA ALA A 26 -24.66 11.40 18.04
C ALA A 26 -25.55 10.78 16.94
N PRO A 27 -25.19 9.58 16.44
CA PRO A 27 -26.02 8.90 15.45
C PRO A 27 -27.38 8.55 16.04
N ALA A 28 -28.40 8.60 15.20
CA ALA A 28 -29.76 8.26 15.61
C ALA A 28 -29.82 6.80 16.10
N THR A 29 -30.32 6.62 17.32
CA THR A 29 -30.65 5.31 17.87
C THR A 29 -31.82 4.71 17.09
N THR A 30 -31.69 3.45 16.68
CA THR A 30 -32.79 2.71 16.03
C THR A 30 -33.17 1.50 16.87
N LEU A 31 -34.44 1.15 16.86
CA LEU A 31 -34.93 -0.09 17.47
C LEU A 31 -34.87 -1.20 16.44
N VAL A 32 -34.12 -2.26 16.73
CA VAL A 32 -33.99 -3.44 15.87
C VAL A 32 -34.56 -4.65 16.59
N ARG A 33 -35.21 -5.56 15.85
CA ARG A 33 -35.71 -6.82 16.40
C ARG A 33 -34.58 -7.60 17.05
N THR A 34 -34.85 -8.18 18.21
CA THR A 34 -33.91 -9.03 18.92
C THR A 34 -34.55 -10.38 19.24
N PRO A 35 -34.69 -11.29 18.25
CA PRO A 35 -35.42 -12.54 18.41
C PRO A 35 -34.87 -13.44 19.52
N SER A 36 -33.58 -13.31 19.85
CA SER A 36 -32.96 -14.05 20.95
C SER A 36 -33.51 -13.70 22.34
N LEU A 37 -34.23 -12.58 22.46
CA LEU A 37 -34.88 -12.13 23.69
C LEU A 37 -36.41 -12.21 23.58
N ASP A 38 -36.95 -12.72 22.47
CA ASP A 38 -38.39 -12.94 22.34
C ASP A 38 -38.82 -14.01 23.34
N SER A 39 -39.98 -13.81 23.95
CA SER A 39 -40.56 -14.74 24.91
C SER A 39 -42.00 -15.05 24.52
N ALA A 40 -42.45 -16.25 24.87
CA ALA A 40 -43.83 -16.65 24.68
C ALA A 40 -44.29 -17.47 25.89
N VAL A 41 -45.54 -17.24 26.31
CA VAL A 41 -46.20 -18.03 27.34
C VAL A 41 -47.34 -18.79 26.70
N ILE A 42 -47.33 -20.12 26.85
CA ILE A 42 -48.38 -21.01 26.37
C ILE A 42 -49.10 -21.59 27.59
N GLN A 43 -50.42 -21.44 27.62
CA GLN A 43 -51.28 -21.99 28.65
C GLN A 43 -52.25 -22.99 28.03
N SER A 44 -52.51 -24.08 28.75
CA SER A 44 -53.50 -25.08 28.39
C SER A 44 -54.41 -25.34 29.59
N ASP A 45 -55.72 -25.41 29.35
CA ASP A 45 -56.72 -25.71 30.37
C ASP A 45 -57.71 -26.77 29.86
N ARG A 46 -58.41 -27.46 30.77
CA ARG A 46 -59.51 -28.37 30.43
C ARG A 46 -60.84 -27.71 30.77
N VAL A 47 -61.51 -27.20 29.75
CA VAL A 47 -62.80 -26.51 29.90
C VAL A 47 -63.90 -27.40 29.31
N GLY A 48 -64.83 -27.85 30.17
CA GLY A 48 -66.00 -28.62 29.73
C GLY A 48 -65.70 -29.98 29.08
N GLY A 49 -64.54 -30.58 29.36
CA GLY A 49 -64.12 -31.86 28.78
C GLY A 49 -63.15 -31.75 27.59
N ASN A 50 -62.99 -30.54 27.01
CA ASN A 50 -62.07 -30.26 25.90
C ASN A 50 -60.79 -29.56 26.38
N PHE A 51 -59.73 -29.62 25.58
CA PHE A 51 -58.51 -28.82 25.80
C PHE A 51 -58.67 -27.43 25.18
N ALA A 52 -58.47 -26.39 25.98
CA ALA A 52 -58.37 -25.00 25.55
C ALA A 52 -56.92 -24.55 25.65
N TYR A 53 -56.49 -23.71 24.71
CA TYR A 53 -55.13 -23.19 24.65
C TYR A 53 -55.15 -21.67 24.52
N SER A 54 -54.17 -21.00 25.12
CA SER A 54 -53.94 -19.56 24.98
C SER A 54 -52.44 -19.30 24.85
N THR A 55 -52.08 -18.31 24.05
CA THR A 55 -50.69 -17.89 23.84
C THR A 55 -50.56 -16.39 23.99
N VAL A 56 -49.47 -15.96 24.64
CA VAL A 56 -49.08 -14.54 24.73
C VAL A 56 -47.64 -14.44 24.24
N GLU A 57 -47.40 -13.63 23.22
CA GLU A 57 -46.08 -13.40 22.66
C GLU A 57 -45.53 -12.03 23.07
N GLY A 58 -44.29 -12.02 23.55
CA GLY A 58 -43.52 -10.84 23.92
C GLY A 58 -42.34 -10.67 22.95
N HIS A 59 -42.54 -9.85 21.93
CA HIS A 59 -41.50 -9.50 20.96
C HIS A 59 -40.53 -8.46 21.53
N ALA A 60 -39.23 -8.73 21.41
CA ALA A 60 -38.16 -7.89 21.92
C ALA A 60 -37.51 -7.04 20.84
N TYR A 61 -37.12 -5.83 21.26
CA TYR A 61 -36.38 -4.87 20.45
C TYR A 61 -35.23 -4.31 21.28
N ALA A 62 -34.05 -4.21 20.67
CA ALA A 62 -32.89 -3.57 21.26
C ALA A 62 -32.61 -2.23 20.57
N ALA A 63 -32.17 -1.26 21.36
CA ALA A 63 -31.68 0.00 20.85
C ALA A 63 -30.26 -0.19 20.31
N VAL A 64 -30.06 0.12 19.04
CA VAL A 64 -28.77 0.08 18.37
C VAL A 64 -28.34 1.50 18.07
N SER A 65 -27.20 1.90 18.63
CA SER A 65 -26.50 3.15 18.28
C SER A 65 -25.26 2.79 17.48
N PRO A 66 -25.21 3.02 16.16
CA PRO A 66 -24.01 2.73 15.40
C PRO A 66 -22.88 3.66 15.83
N VAL A 67 -21.63 3.20 15.86
CA VAL A 67 -20.48 4.08 16.06
C VAL A 67 -20.00 4.52 14.68
N VAL A 68 -20.09 5.81 14.38
CA VAL A 68 -19.60 6.39 13.11
C VAL A 68 -18.20 6.94 13.36
N GLN A 69 -17.20 6.33 12.74
CA GLN A 69 -15.81 6.78 12.81
C GLN A 69 -15.30 7.16 11.42
N ASN A 70 -14.74 8.36 11.31
CA ASN A 70 -14.02 8.78 10.10
C ASN A 70 -12.61 8.20 10.14
N VAL A 71 -12.28 7.34 9.17
CA VAL A 71 -10.92 6.78 9.01
C VAL A 71 -10.26 7.46 7.80
N VAL A 72 -9.13 8.14 8.04
CA VAL A 72 -8.32 8.73 6.96
C VAL A 72 -7.41 7.64 6.40
N GLN A 73 -7.62 7.24 5.15
CA GLN A 73 -6.77 6.29 4.46
C GLN A 73 -5.70 7.05 3.63
N PRO A 74 -4.40 6.72 3.75
CA PRO A 74 -3.38 7.32 2.90
C PRO A 74 -3.57 6.92 1.43
N VAL A 75 -3.39 7.89 0.53
CA VAL A 75 -3.42 7.68 -0.92
C VAL A 75 -1.99 7.51 -1.43
N GLY A 76 -1.76 6.51 -2.29
CA GLY A 76 -0.45 6.30 -2.92
C GLY A 76 -0.09 7.43 -3.88
N VAL A 77 1.16 7.90 -3.83
CA VAL A 77 1.71 8.89 -4.77
C VAL A 77 2.70 8.19 -5.70
N SER A 78 2.49 8.32 -7.01
CA SER A 78 3.41 7.83 -8.02
C SER A 78 4.35 8.94 -8.45
N TYR A 79 5.66 8.66 -8.43
CA TYR A 79 6.70 9.57 -8.94
C TYR A 79 7.22 9.06 -10.29
N THR A 80 7.42 9.97 -11.25
CA THR A 80 8.10 9.67 -12.51
C THR A 80 9.52 10.24 -12.45
N ALA A 81 10.53 9.40 -12.70
CA ALA A 81 11.90 9.86 -12.84
C ALA A 81 12.07 10.66 -14.14
N HIS A 82 12.63 11.86 -14.04
CA HIS A 82 13.06 12.62 -15.20
C HIS A 82 14.43 12.13 -15.69
N GLN A 83 14.55 11.93 -17.00
CA GLN A 83 15.79 11.51 -17.64
C GLN A 83 16.79 12.67 -17.62
N VAL A 84 18.01 12.44 -17.14
CA VAL A 84 19.12 13.41 -17.22
C VAL A 84 19.87 13.15 -18.53
N PRO A 85 20.01 14.14 -19.44
CA PRO A 85 20.79 13.95 -20.66
C PRO A 85 22.28 13.73 -20.33
N VAL A 86 22.82 12.59 -20.73
CA VAL A 86 24.27 12.32 -20.70
C VAL A 86 24.89 12.99 -21.91
N GLY A 87 25.62 14.07 -21.69
CA GLY A 87 26.41 14.74 -22.73
C GLY A 87 27.85 14.91 -22.30
N VAL A 88 28.72 13.97 -22.67
CA VAL A 88 30.13 14.24 -23.04
C VAL A 88 30.76 13.00 -23.67
N ALA A 89 31.12 13.10 -24.96
CA ALA A 89 32.08 12.19 -25.59
C ALA A 89 33.49 12.65 -25.21
N TYR A 90 34.28 11.80 -24.56
CA TYR A 90 35.69 12.07 -24.30
C TYR A 90 36.52 11.57 -25.50
N SER A 91 37.20 12.46 -26.22
CA SER A 91 38.28 12.07 -27.14
C SER A 91 39.59 11.95 -26.35
N ALA A 92 40.15 10.74 -26.25
CA ALA A 92 41.46 10.55 -25.65
C ALA A 92 42.56 10.89 -26.68
N PRO A 93 43.62 11.64 -26.31
CA PRO A 93 44.76 11.85 -27.19
C PRO A 93 45.60 10.57 -27.33
N VAL A 94 45.90 10.18 -28.57
CA VAL A 94 46.84 9.09 -28.87
C VAL A 94 48.27 9.63 -28.81
N ALA A 95 49.09 9.12 -27.89
CA ALA A 95 50.52 9.40 -27.85
C ALA A 95 51.25 8.46 -28.84
N ALA A 96 51.92 9.04 -29.83
CA ALA A 96 52.83 8.31 -30.72
C ALA A 96 54.22 8.25 -30.05
N TYR A 97 54.68 7.05 -29.70
CA TYR A 97 56.05 6.83 -29.25
C TYR A 97 56.91 6.38 -30.44
N ALA A 98 57.95 7.16 -30.76
CA ALA A 98 58.99 6.74 -31.70
C ALA A 98 59.99 5.84 -30.97
N ALA A 99 60.17 4.60 -31.44
CA ALA A 99 61.14 3.68 -30.87
C ALA A 99 62.57 4.01 -31.36
N PRO A 100 63.59 4.05 -30.47
CA PRO A 100 64.97 4.23 -30.90
C PRO A 100 65.51 2.95 -31.57
N ILE A 101 66.18 3.13 -32.71
CA ILE A 101 66.89 2.05 -33.42
C ILE A 101 68.20 1.77 -32.69
N ALA A 102 68.31 0.62 -32.03
CA ALA A 102 69.57 0.16 -31.44
C ALA A 102 70.43 -0.53 -32.50
N ALA A 103 71.56 0.08 -32.86
CA ALA A 103 72.61 -0.56 -33.64
C ALA A 103 73.41 -1.51 -32.73
N TYR A 104 73.22 -2.81 -32.89
CA TYR A 104 74.04 -3.81 -32.19
C TYR A 104 75.35 -4.05 -32.96
N ALA A 105 76.48 -3.79 -32.31
CA ALA A 105 77.80 -4.21 -32.79
C ALA A 105 78.02 -5.69 -32.44
N ALA A 106 78.22 -6.54 -33.45
CA ALA A 106 78.43 -7.97 -33.27
C ALA A 106 79.85 -8.25 -32.72
N PRO A 107 80.01 -9.03 -31.63
CA PRO A 107 81.31 -9.50 -31.19
C PRO A 107 81.85 -10.64 -32.07
N ALA A 108 83.18 -10.67 -32.22
CA ALA A 108 83.92 -11.58 -33.12
C ALA A 108 83.75 -13.06 -32.75
N ALA A 109 83.65 -13.91 -33.78
CA ALA A 109 83.50 -15.36 -33.65
C ALA A 109 84.80 -16.06 -33.25
N VAL A 110 84.71 -17.08 -32.37
CA VAL A 110 85.74 -18.11 -32.19
C VAL A 110 85.09 -19.50 -32.18
N ALA A 111 85.59 -20.36 -33.08
CA ALA A 111 85.29 -21.78 -33.31
C ALA A 111 85.74 -22.67 -32.12
N ALA A 112 85.45 -23.97 -31.95
CA ALA A 112 84.59 -25.02 -32.49
C ALA A 112 84.81 -26.24 -31.56
N TYR A 113 83.88 -27.22 -31.51
CA TYR A 113 84.26 -28.62 -31.31
C TYR A 113 83.22 -29.56 -31.93
N GLY A 114 83.68 -30.61 -32.60
CA GLY A 114 82.87 -31.44 -33.50
C GLY A 114 82.62 -32.89 -33.06
N ALA A 115 81.75 -33.53 -33.88
CA ALA A 115 81.60 -34.97 -34.20
C ALA A 115 80.96 -35.91 -33.15
N PRO A 116 80.45 -37.12 -33.51
CA PRO A 116 79.88 -37.59 -34.80
C PRO A 116 78.56 -38.42 -34.71
N VAL A 117 77.86 -38.41 -35.86
CA VAL A 117 77.00 -39.38 -36.60
C VAL A 117 76.52 -40.72 -36.00
N ALA A 118 75.24 -41.07 -36.27
CA ALA A 118 74.82 -42.46 -36.51
C ALA A 118 73.78 -42.55 -37.66
N LYS A 119 74.06 -43.40 -38.66
CA LYS A 119 73.15 -43.89 -39.72
C LYS A 119 72.48 -45.18 -39.25
N ILE A 120 71.21 -45.41 -39.61
CA ILE A 120 70.68 -46.78 -39.77
C ILE A 120 69.78 -46.83 -41.00
N HIS A 121 70.04 -47.86 -41.82
CA HIS A 121 69.44 -48.17 -43.11
C HIS A 121 68.04 -48.78 -42.99
N VAL A 122 67.27 -48.67 -44.07
CA VAL A 122 66.32 -49.68 -44.54
C VAL A 122 66.69 -50.03 -45.97
#